data_AF-A0A4S3JIA2-F1
#
_entry.id   AF-A0A4S3JIA2-F1
#
_cell.length_a   1.000
_cell.length_b   1.000
_cell.length_c   1.000
_cell.angle_alpha   90.00
_cell.angle_beta   90.00
_cell.angle_gamma   90.00
#
_symmetry.space_group_name_H-M   'P 1'
#
loop_
_entity.id
_entity.type
_entity.pdbx_description
1 polymer ?
#
loop_
_entity_poly.entity_id
_entity_poly.type
_entity_poly.pdbx_seq_one_letter_code
_entity_poly.pdbx_strand_id
1 'polypeptide(L)'
;MVAPQIFQLSVASAFDNLDRQQKLYAHYMFKAAWSGSRIIFRQVSPEANSIFDFIMALYRSCDGDWEHLARRENLDGSGDQKFTPDISKGKLARSAASAASRAATLWEQIKDPMFLIPLFGLGLP
;
A
#
# COMPACT_ATOMS: atom_id res chain seq x y z
N MET A 1 -18.67 5.35 -10.62
CA MET A 1 -17.78 6.24 -9.84
C MET A 1 -16.80 6.92 -10.76
N VAL A 2 -16.35 8.12 -10.38
CA VAL A 2 -15.33 8.86 -11.13
C VAL A 2 -13.98 8.26 -10.76
N ALA A 3 -13.19 7.86 -11.76
CA ALA A 3 -11.83 7.38 -11.52
C ALA A 3 -11.04 8.47 -10.76
N PRO A 4 -10.21 8.11 -9.77
CA PRO A 4 -9.41 9.09 -9.05
C PRO A 4 -8.49 9.81 -10.03
N GLN A 5 -8.40 11.13 -9.92
CA GLN A 5 -7.46 11.91 -10.72
C GLN A 5 -6.06 11.71 -10.16
N ILE A 6 -5.15 11.25 -11.01
CA ILE A 6 -3.75 10.98 -10.65
C ILE A 6 -2.91 12.16 -11.14
N PHE A 7 -2.18 12.80 -10.21
CA PHE A 7 -1.25 13.88 -10.51
C PHE A 7 0.16 13.49 -10.08
N GLN A 8 1.13 13.69 -10.96
CA GLN A 8 2.54 13.50 -10.64
C GLN A 8 3.13 14.83 -10.15
N LEU A 9 3.81 14.80 -8.99
CA LEU A 9 4.52 15.97 -8.47
C LEU A 9 5.73 16.30 -9.37
N SER A 10 5.72 17.47 -10.01
CA SER A 10 6.80 17.91 -10.90
C SER A 10 8.02 18.43 -10.12
N VAL A 11 8.96 17.54 -9.80
CA VAL A 11 10.18 17.89 -9.05
C VAL A 11 11.47 17.83 -9.87
N ALA A 12 11.42 17.32 -11.10
CA ALA A 12 12.60 17.08 -11.93
C ALA A 12 13.41 18.36 -12.15
N SER A 13 12.77 19.45 -12.58
CA SER A 13 13.45 20.74 -12.82
C SER A 13 14.14 21.30 -11.58
N ALA A 14 13.49 21.20 -10.41
CA ALA A 14 14.06 21.63 -9.15
C ALA A 14 15.26 20.76 -8.73
N PHE A 15 15.16 19.44 -8.94
CA PHE A 15 16.24 18.50 -8.62
C PHE A 15 17.43 18.64 -9.57
N ASP A 16 17.20 18.89 -10.86
CA ASP A 16 18.25 19.00 -11.86
C ASP A 16 19.17 20.20 -11.61
N ASN A 17 18.60 21.29 -11.10
CA ASN A 17 19.32 22.51 -10.72
C ASN A 17 20.19 22.36 -9.46
N LEU A 18 20.09 21.24 -8.73
CA LEU A 18 20.94 20.99 -7.57
C LEU A 18 22.35 20.59 -7.99
N ASP A 19 23.34 21.06 -7.23
CA ASP A 19 24.71 20.57 -7.35
C ASP A 19 24.84 19.11 -6.84
N ARG A 20 26.01 18.51 -7.07
CA ARG A 20 26.26 17.10 -6.68
C ARG A 20 26.10 16.87 -5.18
N GLN A 21 26.56 17.79 -4.33
CA GLN A 21 26.49 17.65 -2.88
C GLN A 21 25.04 17.80 -2.39
N GLN A 22 24.29 18.75 -2.93
CA GLN A 22 22.87 18.95 -2.66
C GLN A 22 22.04 17.74 -3.10
N LYS A 23 22.33 17.15 -4.27
CA LYS A 23 21.69 15.91 -4.73
C LYS A 23 21.95 14.75 -3.78
N LEU A 24 23.18 14.59 -3.31
CA LEU A 24 23.53 13.56 -2.31
C LEU A 24 22.83 13.80 -0.98
N TYR A 25 22.80 15.04 -0.50
CA TYR A 25 22.07 15.42 0.71
C TYR A 25 20.58 15.09 0.59
N ALA A 26 19.94 15.51 -0.50
CA ALA A 26 18.54 15.22 -0.78
C ALA A 26 18.27 13.71 -0.84
N HIS A 27 19.14 12.93 -1.50
CA HIS A 27 19.03 11.47 -1.57
C HIS A 27 19.03 10.83 -0.18
N TYR A 28 19.98 11.17 0.69
CA TYR A 28 20.06 10.58 2.02
C TYR A 28 18.93 11.05 2.95
N MET A 29 18.54 12.33 2.88
CA MET A 29 17.38 12.85 3.60
C MET A 29 16.10 12.12 3.20
N PHE A 30 15.88 11.89 1.90
CA PHE A 30 14.74 11.14 1.39
C PHE A 30 14.76 9.68 1.88
N LYS A 31 15.92 9.01 1.83
CA LYS A 31 16.05 7.65 2.39
C LYS A 31 15.71 7.59 3.87
N ALA A 32 16.15 8.56 4.66
CA ALA A 32 15.82 8.64 6.09
C ALA A 32 14.30 8.85 6.30
N ALA A 33 13.69 9.79 5.56
CA ALA A 33 12.26 10.07 5.63
C ALA A 33 11.41 8.82 5.32
N TRP A 34 11.71 8.10 4.24
CA TRP A 34 10.98 6.86 3.90
C TRP A 34 11.23 5.73 4.88
N SER A 35 12.42 5.64 5.45
CA SER A 35 12.71 4.67 6.52
C SER A 35 11.86 4.94 7.76
N GLY A 36 11.57 6.22 8.05
CA GLY A 36 10.69 6.65 9.14
C GLY A 36 9.19 6.34 8.93
N SER A 37 8.75 6.02 7.71
CA SER A 37 7.32 5.76 7.40
C SER A 37 6.71 4.65 8.25
N ARG A 38 7.50 3.62 8.61
CA ARG A 38 7.07 2.50 9.47
C ARG A 38 6.62 2.95 10.87
N ILE A 39 7.18 4.06 11.36
CA ILE A 39 6.78 4.67 12.64
C ILE A 39 5.36 5.21 12.52
N ILE A 40 5.08 5.96 11.44
CA ILE A 40 3.76 6.53 11.16
C ILE A 40 2.73 5.40 11.05
N PHE A 41 3.05 4.31 10.34
CA PHE A 41 2.14 3.17 10.23
C PHE A 41 1.77 2.62 11.60
N ARG A 42 2.75 2.45 12.49
CA ARG A 42 2.53 1.98 13.86
C ARG A 42 1.72 2.97 14.71
N GLN A 43 1.78 4.26 14.42
CA GLN A 43 0.99 5.29 15.10
C GLN A 43 -0.46 5.34 14.63
N VAL A 44 -0.76 4.84 13.43
CA VAL A 44 -2.12 4.81 12.86
C VAL A 44 -2.90 3.60 13.36
N SER A 45 -2.36 2.39 13.18
CA SER A 45 -3.00 1.17 13.70
C SER A 45 -2.02 -0.01 13.84
N PRO A 46 -2.33 -1.01 14.69
CA PRO A 46 -1.49 -2.20 14.86
C PRO A 46 -1.24 -2.97 13.55
N GLU A 47 -2.24 -3.04 12.68
CA GLU A 47 -2.21 -3.82 11.43
C GLU A 47 -1.56 -3.08 10.23
N ALA A 48 -1.37 -1.76 10.30
CA ALA A 48 -0.92 -0.96 9.16
C ALA A 48 0.43 -1.41 8.56
N ASN A 49 1.38 -1.82 9.40
CA ASN A 49 2.67 -2.34 8.91
C ASN A 49 2.50 -3.66 8.13
N SER A 50 1.65 -4.56 8.62
CA SER A 50 1.39 -5.85 7.96
C SER A 50 0.61 -5.67 6.66
N ILE A 51 -0.30 -4.70 6.60
CA ILE A 51 -1.00 -4.32 5.35
C ILE A 51 -0.01 -3.80 4.31
N PHE A 52 0.91 -2.91 4.70
CA PHE A 52 1.93 -2.42 3.77
C PHE A 52 2.83 -3.57 3.26
N ASP A 53 3.28 -4.45 4.15
CA ASP A 53 4.10 -5.60 3.79
C ASP A 53 3.36 -6.55 2.83
N PHE A 54 2.05 -6.73 3.02
CA PHE A 54 1.20 -7.51 2.12
C PHE A 54 1.12 -6.88 0.73
N ILE A 55 0.87 -5.57 0.63
CA ILE A 55 0.85 -4.84 -0.65
C ILE A 55 2.19 -4.98 -1.37
N MET A 56 3.31 -4.82 -0.66
CA MET A 56 4.64 -4.97 -1.26
C MET A 56 4.93 -6.40 -1.71
N ALA A 57 4.42 -7.41 -1.00
CA ALA A 57 4.53 -8.81 -1.42
C ALA A 57 3.73 -9.07 -2.71
N LEU A 58 2.52 -8.53 -2.82
CA LEU A 58 1.73 -8.61 -4.05
C LEU A 58 2.42 -7.88 -5.21
N TYR A 59 2.91 -6.66 -4.98
CA TYR A 59 3.66 -5.89 -5.98
C TYR A 59 4.81 -6.71 -6.57
N ARG A 60 5.61 -7.36 -5.71
CA ARG A 60 6.73 -8.21 -6.15
C ARG A 60 6.29 -9.44 -6.94
N SER A 61 5.07 -9.94 -6.71
CA SER A 61 4.54 -11.09 -7.44
C SER A 61 4.07 -10.76 -8.85
N CYS A 62 3.77 -9.49 -9.13
CA CYS A 62 3.32 -9.00 -10.44
C CYS A 62 4.26 -7.97 -11.06
N ASP A 63 5.40 -7.67 -10.42
CA ASP A 63 6.35 -6.61 -10.79
C ASP A 63 5.69 -5.24 -11.02
N GLY A 64 4.62 -4.96 -10.28
CA GLY A 64 3.82 -3.73 -10.41
C GLY A 64 2.76 -3.75 -11.51
N ASP A 65 2.60 -4.83 -12.27
CA ASP A 65 1.48 -5.01 -13.21
C ASP A 65 0.21 -5.47 -12.47
N TRP A 66 -0.45 -4.50 -11.83
CA TRP A 66 -1.70 -4.71 -11.10
C TRP A 66 -2.85 -5.14 -11.99
N GLU A 67 -2.87 -4.71 -13.25
CA GLU A 67 -3.89 -5.04 -14.23
C GLU A 67 -3.81 -6.52 -14.65
N HIS A 68 -2.60 -7.01 -14.89
CA HIS A 68 -2.38 -8.43 -15.10
C HIS A 68 -2.75 -9.26 -13.88
N LEU A 69 -2.40 -8.82 -12.67
CA LEU A 69 -2.79 -9.50 -11.43
C LEU A 69 -4.32 -9.52 -11.26
N ALA A 70 -5.00 -8.41 -11.51
CA ALA A 70 -6.45 -8.31 -11.43
C ALA A 70 -7.16 -9.23 -12.43
N ARG A 71 -6.69 -9.27 -13.68
CA ARG A 71 -7.22 -10.21 -14.70
C ARG A 71 -6.99 -11.66 -14.30
N ARG A 72 -5.78 -12.00 -13.82
CA ARG A 72 -5.44 -13.37 -13.41
C ARG A 72 -6.34 -13.88 -12.30
N GLU A 73 -6.64 -13.02 -11.32
CA GLU A 73 -7.39 -13.38 -10.12
C GLU A 73 -8.89 -13.05 -10.22
N ASN A 74 -9.34 -12.56 -11.38
CA ASN A 74 -10.71 -12.13 -11.67
C ASN A 74 -11.24 -11.09 -10.65
N LEU A 75 -10.44 -10.06 -10.42
CA LEU A 75 -10.74 -8.93 -9.53
C LEU A 75 -11.44 -7.83 -10.32
N ASP A 76 -12.61 -7.42 -9.86
CA ASP A 76 -13.32 -6.20 -10.26
C ASP A 76 -12.89 -5.08 -9.31
N GLY A 77 -12.51 -3.92 -9.84
CA GLY A 77 -12.15 -2.75 -9.03
C GLY A 77 -13.15 -1.62 -9.26
N SER A 78 -14.04 -1.36 -8.30
CA SER A 78 -15.07 -0.32 -8.36
C SER A 78 -15.53 0.13 -6.95
N GLY A 79 -14.82 1.11 -6.38
CA GLY A 79 -14.76 1.47 -4.95
C GLY A 79 -16.00 1.80 -4.07
N ASP A 80 -15.63 2.25 -2.86
CA ASP A 80 -16.35 3.02 -1.83
C ASP A 80 -17.07 2.28 -0.67
N GLN A 81 -16.38 2.07 0.46
CA GLN A 81 -16.55 2.82 1.74
C GLN A 81 -15.48 2.41 2.80
N LYS A 82 -15.21 3.28 3.79
CA LYS A 82 -14.16 3.20 4.83
C LYS A 82 -12.85 2.52 4.38
N PHE A 83 -12.16 3.02 3.34
CA PHE A 83 -10.90 2.44 2.79
C PHE A 83 -10.73 0.92 2.95
N THR A 84 -11.82 0.16 2.87
CA THR A 84 -11.77 -1.29 2.80
C THR A 84 -11.52 -1.61 1.34
N PRO A 85 -10.67 -2.58 1.02
CA PRO A 85 -10.46 -2.95 -0.37
C PRO A 85 -11.81 -3.27 -1.00
N ASP A 86 -12.11 -2.63 -2.13
CA ASP A 86 -13.27 -2.99 -2.94
C ASP A 86 -12.96 -4.24 -3.77
N ILE A 87 -12.61 -5.30 -3.04
CA ILE A 87 -12.32 -6.62 -3.56
C ILE A 87 -12.78 -7.57 -2.47
N SER A 88 -13.58 -8.58 -2.83
CA SER A 88 -14.09 -9.51 -1.83
C SER A 88 -12.95 -10.22 -1.08
N LYS A 89 -13.15 -10.45 0.22
CA LYS A 89 -12.19 -11.18 1.08
C LYS A 89 -11.74 -12.51 0.46
N GLY A 90 -12.66 -13.23 -0.20
CA GLY A 90 -12.36 -14.49 -0.89
C GLY A 90 -11.47 -14.31 -2.13
N LYS A 91 -11.64 -13.23 -2.88
CA LYS A 91 -10.79 -12.88 -4.03
C LYS A 91 -9.37 -12.50 -3.60
N LEU A 92 -9.24 -11.70 -2.53
CA LEU A 92 -7.94 -11.35 -1.95
C LEU A 92 -7.23 -12.54 -1.31
N ALA A 93 -7.96 -13.45 -0.65
CA ALA A 93 -7.40 -14.69 -0.12
C ALA A 93 -6.77 -15.55 -1.24
N ARG A 94 -7.45 -15.67 -2.39
CA ARG A 94 -6.91 -16.40 -3.56
C ARG A 94 -5.66 -15.72 -4.11
N SER A 95 -5.69 -14.39 -4.26
CA SER A 95 -4.53 -13.61 -4.72
C SER A 95 -3.34 -13.75 -3.77
N ALA A 96 -3.57 -13.75 -2.45
CA ALA A 96 -2.54 -13.95 -1.44
C ALA A 96 -1.92 -15.36 -1.52
N ALA A 97 -2.75 -16.38 -1.73
CA ALA A 97 -2.30 -17.76 -1.89
C ALA A 97 -1.53 -17.99 -3.20
N SER A 98 -1.90 -17.32 -4.30
CA SER A 98 -1.25 -17.46 -5.61
C SER A 98 0.03 -16.64 -5.76
N ALA A 99 0.17 -15.54 -4.99
CA ALA A 99 1.30 -14.61 -5.11
C ALA A 99 2.60 -15.12 -4.44
N ALA A 100 2.56 -15.50 -3.16
CA ALA A 100 3.73 -15.96 -2.41
C ALA A 100 3.35 -16.56 -1.04
N SER A 101 4.18 -17.48 -0.51
CA SER A 101 4.00 -18.06 0.84
C SER A 101 3.94 -17.00 1.94
N ARG A 102 4.78 -15.96 1.85
CA ARG A 102 4.78 -14.82 2.78
C ARG A 102 3.49 -13.99 2.68
N ALA A 103 2.94 -13.81 1.48
CA ALA A 103 1.70 -13.05 1.29
C ALA A 103 0.51 -13.79 1.94
N ALA A 104 0.46 -15.11 1.84
CA ALA A 104 -0.54 -15.93 2.52
C ALA A 104 -0.44 -15.84 4.06
N THR A 105 0.78 -15.86 4.62
CA THR A 105 0.97 -15.68 6.08
C THR A 105 0.54 -14.30 6.56
N LEU A 106 0.90 -13.25 5.81
CA LEU A 106 0.51 -11.87 6.14
C LEU A 106 -1.00 -11.67 6.02
N TRP A 107 -1.63 -12.29 5.03
CA TRP A 107 -3.08 -12.26 4.84
C TRP A 107 -3.82 -12.77 6.08
N GLU A 108 -3.41 -13.91 6.63
CA GLU A 108 -4.03 -14.47 7.84
C GLU A 108 -3.98 -13.52 9.04
N GLN A 109 -2.98 -12.65 9.13
CA GLN A 109 -2.84 -11.67 10.20
C GLN A 109 -3.75 -10.44 10.02
N ILE A 110 -4.05 -10.07 8.77
CA ILE A 110 -4.71 -8.78 8.45
C ILE A 110 -6.13 -8.92 7.94
N LYS A 111 -6.55 -10.12 7.50
CA LYS A 111 -7.84 -10.34 6.81
C LYS A 111 -9.09 -9.95 7.61
N ASP A 112 -8.99 -9.94 8.93
CA ASP A 112 -10.10 -9.57 9.81
C ASP A 112 -10.08 -8.06 10.14
N PRO A 113 -8.97 -7.46 10.62
CA PRO A 113 -8.93 -6.02 10.89
C PRO A 113 -9.06 -5.17 9.62
N MET A 114 -8.59 -5.65 8.46
CA MET A 114 -8.67 -4.93 7.18
C MET A 114 -10.11 -4.65 6.71
N PHE A 115 -11.06 -5.52 7.07
CA PHE A 115 -12.47 -5.40 6.69
C PHE A 115 -13.36 -4.96 7.84
N LEU A 116 -12.79 -4.75 9.03
CA LEU A 116 -13.55 -4.31 10.19
C LEU A 116 -13.89 -2.83 10.01
N ILE A 117 -15.18 -2.50 10.13
CA ILE A 117 -15.64 -1.12 10.20
C ILE A 117 -15.81 -0.80 11.69
N PRO A 118 -14.81 -0.23 12.39
CA PRO A 118 -14.99 0.15 13.78
C PRO A 118 -16.11 1.17 13.94
N LEU A 119 -16.88 1.02 15.01
CA LEU A 119 -18.00 1.90 15.41
C LEU A 119 -17.53 3.34 15.72
N PHE A 120 -16.24 3.51 16.02
CA PHE A 120 -15.60 4.79 16.36
C PHE A 120 -14.41 5.08 15.44
N GLY A 121 -14.05 6.36 15.34
CA GLY A 121 -12.83 6.83 14.67
C GLY A 121 -11.60 6.77 15.58
N LEU A 122 -10.45 7.24 15.08
CA LEU A 122 -9.26 7.40 15.93
C LEU A 122 -9.56 8.42 17.05
N GLY A 123 -9.26 8.06 18.28
CA GLY A 123 -9.55 8.86 19.46
C GLY A 123 -9.57 8.00 20.72
N LEU A 124 -9.78 8.64 21.86
CA LEU A 124 -10.08 7.91 23.10
C LEU A 124 -11.46 7.23 22.98
N PRO A 125 -11.64 6.05 23.59
CA PRO A 125 -12.94 5.37 23.63
C PRO A 125 -14.00 6.17 24.37
#